data_AF-C6C1G2-F1
#
_entry.id   AF-C6C1G2-F1
#
_cell.length_a   1.000
_cell.length_b   1.000
_cell.length_c   1.000
_cell.angle_alpha   90.00
_cell.angle_beta   90.00
_cell.angle_gamma   90.00
#
_symmetry.space_group_name_H-M   'P 1'
#
loop_
_entity.id
_entity.type
_entity.pdbx_description
1 polymer ?
#
loop_
_entity_poly.entity_id
_entity_poly.type
_entity_poly.pdbx_seq_one_letter_code
_entity_poly.pdbx_strand_id
1 'polypeptide(L)'
;MNAAASCPAAVKVSPEITDEDRARFHEVISTELADWQIEQVVTPSKIHARQENLLAVHWHPEFVPFEYISQRVKKMFPNVHDKLMIPTQHNVLMSYGDYTGVEVDCYASGFNQKVQLLLHFENEKVKEAHVLKSMLAHTFKYRSSQLFEYMDSITKPITERVEKAAKATGADEDLVEMVRIYVTKIQTMLDEEWSTVPKDSIKNKLLRNYFDAMRPKYGDNLINRIQAYIKEVKKLVKADFSLKFFYRATEVIEEARSLGGCVVIPHPEEFWPILLAKYDVDGIEVWNPQSQRYTDFLISVVNEQNASRSAGSKELLIFMGDDCHMSEKTKPLDTQDTAKAAREIGLQPAWDDLNIRKKLIVAGIDRHSVIQEYKARMAG
;
A
#
# COMPACT_ATOMS: atom_id res chain seq x y z
N MET A 1 -25.33 3.15 -26.58
CA MET A 1 -25.01 3.86 -25.33
C MET A 1 -26.12 4.87 -25.06
N ASN A 2 -26.81 4.74 -23.93
CA ASN A 2 -27.94 5.62 -23.59
C ASN A 2 -27.44 6.94 -23.01
N ALA A 3 -27.63 8.05 -23.71
CA ALA A 3 -27.27 9.40 -23.23
C ALA A 3 -28.00 9.81 -21.94
N ALA A 4 -29.08 9.11 -21.57
CA ALA A 4 -29.81 9.31 -20.31
C ALA A 4 -29.06 8.77 -19.08
N ALA A 5 -28.11 7.83 -19.23
CA ALA A 5 -27.39 7.22 -18.10
C ALA A 5 -26.26 8.10 -17.52
N SER A 6 -25.88 9.18 -18.21
CA SER A 6 -24.75 10.03 -17.81
C SER A 6 -25.14 11.27 -16.97
N CYS A 7 -26.43 11.50 -16.73
CA CYS A 7 -26.92 12.64 -15.94
C CYS A 7 -27.48 12.16 -14.59
N PRO A 8 -26.92 12.58 -13.44
CA PRO A 8 -27.43 12.20 -12.11
C PRO A 8 -28.93 12.48 -11.95
N ALA A 9 -29.40 13.64 -12.43
CA ALA A 9 -30.80 14.06 -12.38
C ALA A 9 -31.79 13.13 -13.12
N ALA A 10 -31.30 12.29 -14.05
CA ALA A 10 -32.11 11.35 -14.80
C ALA A 10 -32.14 9.94 -14.19
N VAL A 11 -31.32 9.68 -13.15
CA VAL A 11 -31.16 8.35 -12.55
C VAL A 11 -31.87 8.31 -11.19
N LYS A 12 -33.07 7.72 -11.14
CA LYS A 12 -33.72 7.39 -9.87
C LYS A 12 -33.11 6.11 -9.30
N VAL A 13 -32.43 6.22 -8.17
CA VAL A 13 -31.87 5.07 -7.45
C VAL A 13 -32.83 4.67 -6.33
N SER A 14 -33.24 3.40 -6.31
CA SER A 14 -34.03 2.85 -5.20
C SER A 14 -33.15 2.71 -3.95
N PRO A 15 -33.65 3.07 -2.75
CA PRO A 15 -32.94 2.82 -1.50
C PRO A 15 -32.89 1.33 -1.11
N GLU A 16 -33.76 0.49 -1.68
CA GLU A 16 -33.79 -0.95 -1.38
C GLU A 16 -32.56 -1.67 -1.94
N ILE A 17 -31.99 -2.59 -1.15
CA ILE A 17 -30.89 -3.45 -1.57
C ILE A 17 -31.42 -4.50 -2.53
N THR A 18 -30.90 -4.51 -3.75
CA THR A 18 -31.28 -5.48 -4.78
C THR A 18 -30.31 -6.66 -4.82
N ASP A 19 -30.70 -7.77 -5.46
CA ASP A 19 -29.79 -8.90 -5.70
C ASP A 19 -28.56 -8.50 -6.54
N GLU A 20 -28.72 -7.53 -7.45
CA GLU A 20 -27.63 -6.94 -8.23
C GLU A 20 -26.63 -6.20 -7.32
N ASP A 21 -27.12 -5.50 -6.28
CA ASP A 21 -26.27 -4.82 -5.31
C ASP A 21 -25.45 -5.83 -4.49
N ARG A 22 -26.08 -6.92 -4.03
CA ARG A 22 -25.40 -8.00 -3.29
C ARG A 22 -24.37 -8.72 -4.14
N ALA A 23 -24.73 -9.09 -5.37
CA ALA A 23 -23.80 -9.74 -6.29
C ALA A 23 -22.55 -8.89 -6.52
N ARG A 24 -22.72 -7.59 -6.77
CA ARG A 24 -21.60 -6.66 -6.93
C ARG A 24 -20.79 -6.50 -5.64
N PHE A 25 -21.45 -6.43 -4.49
CA PHE A 25 -20.78 -6.34 -3.21
C PHE A 25 -19.87 -7.56 -2.99
N HIS A 26 -20.40 -8.77 -3.19
CA HIS A 26 -19.63 -10.03 -3.09
C HIS A 26 -18.47 -10.08 -4.07
N GLU A 27 -18.67 -9.67 -5.32
CA GLU A 27 -17.61 -9.61 -6.32
C GLU A 27 -16.47 -8.70 -5.87
N VAL A 28 -16.80 -7.53 -5.32
CA VAL A 28 -15.81 -6.52 -4.90
C VAL A 28 -15.03 -6.92 -3.64
N ILE A 29 -15.65 -7.68 -2.73
CA ILE A 29 -14.98 -8.15 -1.50
C ILE A 29 -14.31 -9.52 -1.67
N SER A 30 -14.54 -10.20 -2.79
CA SER A 30 -14.00 -11.53 -3.03
C SER A 30 -12.47 -11.52 -2.99
N THR A 31 -11.92 -12.52 -2.31
CA THR A 31 -10.49 -12.85 -2.31
C THR A 31 -10.18 -14.06 -3.18
N GLU A 32 -11.20 -14.69 -3.77
CA GLU A 32 -11.05 -15.81 -4.67
C GLU A 32 -10.63 -15.31 -6.06
N LEU A 33 -9.66 -16.00 -6.66
CA LEU A 33 -9.17 -15.67 -8.00
C LEU A 33 -9.83 -16.58 -9.02
N ALA A 34 -10.44 -15.99 -10.05
CA ALA A 34 -10.83 -16.71 -11.25
C ALA A 34 -9.61 -17.19 -12.04
N ASP A 35 -9.79 -18.22 -12.86
CA ASP A 35 -8.70 -18.84 -13.64
C ASP A 35 -7.90 -17.83 -14.48
N TRP A 36 -8.59 -16.87 -15.11
CA TRP A 36 -7.92 -15.82 -15.90
C TRP A 36 -7.08 -14.87 -15.03
N GLN A 37 -7.49 -14.63 -13.78
CA GLN A 37 -6.72 -13.81 -12.83
C GLN A 37 -5.46 -14.56 -12.40
N ILE A 38 -5.58 -15.87 -12.15
CA ILE A 38 -4.45 -16.73 -11.84
C ILE A 38 -3.46 -16.73 -13.01
N GLU A 39 -3.93 -16.98 -14.23
CA GLU A 39 -3.11 -16.98 -15.44
C GLU A 39 -2.35 -15.65 -15.60
N GLN A 40 -3.05 -14.52 -15.40
CA GLN A 40 -2.46 -13.18 -15.48
C GLN A 40 -1.41 -12.94 -14.39
N VAL A 41 -1.67 -13.36 -13.15
CA VAL A 41 -0.72 -13.25 -12.04
C VAL A 41 0.53 -14.08 -12.31
N VAL A 42 0.40 -15.33 -12.76
CA VAL A 42 1.55 -16.22 -12.98
C VAL A 42 2.29 -15.95 -14.29
N THR A 43 1.79 -15.06 -15.15
CA THR A 43 2.40 -14.74 -16.45
C THR A 43 2.97 -13.33 -16.41
N PRO A 44 4.29 -13.17 -16.18
CA PRO A 44 4.92 -11.85 -16.19
C PRO A 44 4.93 -11.26 -17.60
N SER A 45 4.80 -9.93 -17.69
CA SER A 45 4.83 -9.23 -18.98
C SER A 45 6.21 -9.23 -19.63
N LYS A 46 7.28 -9.39 -18.83
CA LYS A 46 8.68 -9.38 -19.25
C LYS A 46 9.48 -10.40 -18.45
N ILE A 47 10.51 -10.96 -19.07
CA ILE A 47 11.48 -11.86 -18.45
C ILE A 47 12.83 -11.17 -18.39
N HIS A 48 13.47 -11.21 -17.22
CA HIS A 48 14.71 -10.54 -16.87
C HIS A 48 15.82 -11.56 -16.57
N ALA A 49 16.17 -12.37 -17.58
CA ALA A 49 17.12 -13.48 -17.43
C ALA A 49 18.55 -13.07 -17.03
N ARG A 50 18.91 -11.78 -17.17
CA ARG A 50 20.23 -11.25 -16.77
C ARG A 50 20.30 -10.81 -15.31
N GLN A 51 19.18 -10.75 -14.61
CA GLN A 51 19.16 -10.37 -13.21
C GLN A 51 19.39 -11.62 -12.36
N GLU A 52 20.56 -11.69 -11.74
CA GLU A 52 21.03 -12.84 -10.96
C GLU A 52 20.81 -12.68 -9.44
N ASN A 53 20.61 -11.43 -9.00
CA ASN A 53 20.36 -11.06 -7.61
C ASN A 53 18.97 -10.43 -7.50
N LEU A 54 18.16 -10.86 -6.52
CA LEU A 54 16.80 -10.36 -6.32
C LEU A 54 16.64 -9.75 -4.93
N LEU A 55 16.38 -8.44 -4.86
CA LEU A 55 16.12 -7.72 -3.62
C LEU A 55 14.71 -7.14 -3.68
N ALA A 56 13.85 -7.54 -2.75
CA ALA A 56 12.48 -7.03 -2.63
C ALA A 56 12.08 -7.02 -1.15
N VAL A 57 12.24 -5.86 -0.50
CA VAL A 57 11.93 -5.70 0.93
C VAL A 57 10.66 -4.88 1.17
N HIS A 58 9.95 -4.49 0.11
CA HIS A 58 8.72 -3.75 0.20
C HIS A 58 7.78 -4.08 -0.95
N TRP A 59 6.85 -4.98 -0.69
CA TRP A 59 5.82 -5.40 -1.63
C TRP A 59 4.65 -6.04 -0.88
N HIS A 60 3.45 -5.89 -1.45
CA HIS A 60 2.18 -6.25 -0.82
C HIS A 60 1.54 -7.44 -1.55
N PRO A 61 1.50 -8.64 -0.94
CA PRO A 61 0.77 -9.78 -1.51
C PRO A 61 -0.74 -9.52 -1.60
N GLU A 62 -1.29 -8.70 -0.69
CA GLU A 62 -2.74 -8.49 -0.54
C GLU A 62 -3.46 -9.84 -0.43
N PHE A 63 -4.44 -10.12 -1.29
CA PHE A 63 -5.16 -11.41 -1.29
C PHE A 63 -4.57 -12.44 -2.25
N VAL A 64 -3.48 -12.13 -2.96
CA VAL A 64 -2.90 -13.04 -3.95
C VAL A 64 -2.08 -14.11 -3.24
N PRO A 65 -2.37 -15.41 -3.45
CA PRO A 65 -1.61 -16.49 -2.83
C PRO A 65 -0.11 -16.45 -3.16
N PHE A 66 0.74 -16.70 -2.15
CA PHE A 66 2.19 -16.72 -2.31
C PHE A 66 2.66 -17.72 -3.37
N GLU A 67 1.95 -18.84 -3.56
CA GLU A 67 2.30 -19.82 -4.60
C GLU A 67 2.34 -19.19 -5.99
N TYR A 68 1.31 -18.44 -6.37
CA TYR A 68 1.23 -17.79 -7.68
C TYR A 68 2.27 -16.67 -7.81
N ILE A 69 2.54 -15.95 -6.73
CA ILE A 69 3.61 -14.95 -6.66
C ILE A 69 4.97 -15.60 -6.89
N SER A 70 5.27 -16.72 -6.22
CA SER A 70 6.51 -17.48 -6.41
C SER A 70 6.67 -17.96 -7.85
N GLN A 71 5.58 -18.45 -8.48
CA GLN A 71 5.60 -18.85 -9.89
C GLN A 71 5.93 -17.67 -10.82
N ARG A 72 5.30 -16.51 -10.60
CA ARG A 72 5.57 -15.28 -11.37
C ARG A 72 7.03 -14.87 -11.26
N VAL A 73 7.54 -14.75 -10.03
CA VAL A 73 8.93 -14.34 -9.76
C VAL A 73 9.92 -15.31 -10.40
N LYS A 74 9.69 -16.62 -10.28
CA LYS A 74 10.55 -17.64 -10.90
C LYS A 74 10.57 -17.53 -12.43
N LYS A 75 9.42 -17.29 -13.07
CA LYS A 75 9.34 -17.08 -14.52
C LYS A 75 10.00 -15.76 -14.95
N MET A 76 9.85 -14.72 -14.13
CA MET A 76 10.39 -13.40 -14.42
C MET A 76 11.92 -13.37 -14.29
N PHE A 77 12.49 -14.10 -13.32
CA PHE A 77 13.93 -14.11 -13.04
C PHE A 77 14.51 -15.53 -12.99
N PRO A 78 14.65 -16.22 -14.15
CA PRO A 78 14.97 -17.64 -14.19
C PRO A 78 16.38 -18.00 -13.68
N ASN A 79 17.31 -17.04 -13.63
CA ASN A 79 18.72 -17.27 -13.29
C ASN A 79 19.12 -16.67 -11.93
N VAL A 80 18.16 -16.34 -11.08
CA VAL A 80 18.44 -15.82 -9.73
C VAL A 80 19.04 -16.89 -8.85
N HIS A 81 20.17 -16.58 -8.22
CA HIS A 81 20.85 -17.48 -7.27
C HIS A 81 21.01 -16.87 -5.87
N ASP A 82 20.99 -15.54 -5.73
CA ASP A 82 20.88 -14.86 -4.44
C ASP A 82 19.62 -14.00 -4.40
N LYS A 83 18.83 -14.20 -3.35
CA LYS A 83 17.57 -13.48 -3.18
C LYS A 83 17.31 -13.11 -1.73
N LEU A 84 16.66 -11.97 -1.57
CA LEU A 84 16.03 -11.52 -0.35
C LEU A 84 14.66 -10.95 -0.72
N MET A 85 13.61 -11.66 -0.32
CA MET A 85 12.22 -11.27 -0.55
C MET A 85 11.49 -11.26 0.79
N ILE A 86 11.05 -10.09 1.22
CA ILE A 86 10.31 -9.94 2.47
C ILE A 86 9.00 -9.22 2.15
N PRO A 87 7.84 -9.90 2.24
CA PRO A 87 6.55 -9.27 2.01
C PRO A 87 6.23 -8.33 3.15
N THR A 88 5.52 -7.27 2.84
CA THR A 88 4.96 -6.36 3.83
C THR A 88 3.47 -6.21 3.59
N GLN A 89 2.73 -5.96 4.65
CA GLN A 89 1.32 -5.62 4.58
C GLN A 89 1.03 -4.65 5.72
N HIS A 90 0.19 -3.64 5.46
CA HIS A 90 -0.13 -2.64 6.46
C HIS A 90 -0.61 -3.25 7.78
N ASN A 91 0.24 -3.16 8.81
CA ASN A 91 0.01 -3.62 10.17
C ASN A 91 -0.33 -5.13 10.29
N VAL A 92 0.14 -5.95 9.35
CA VAL A 92 0.00 -7.41 9.38
C VAL A 92 1.36 -8.04 9.12
N LEU A 93 1.81 -8.91 10.02
CA LEU A 93 3.03 -9.70 9.82
C LEU A 93 2.79 -10.70 8.70
N MET A 94 3.64 -10.66 7.67
CA MET A 94 3.60 -11.56 6.52
C MET A 94 4.91 -12.33 6.43
N SER A 95 4.84 -13.65 6.41
CA SER A 95 6.02 -14.52 6.32
C SER A 95 6.15 -15.10 4.92
N TYR A 96 7.38 -15.11 4.38
CA TYR A 96 7.70 -15.75 3.11
C TYR A 96 9.15 -16.24 3.13
N GLY A 97 9.34 -17.54 2.87
CA GLY A 97 10.64 -18.17 3.09
C GLY A 97 11.06 -18.02 4.55
N ASP A 98 12.27 -17.53 4.77
CA ASP A 98 12.89 -17.44 6.11
C ASP A 98 12.60 -16.11 6.84
N TYR A 99 11.93 -15.17 6.18
CA TYR A 99 11.74 -13.81 6.68
C TYR A 99 10.27 -13.42 6.82
N THR A 100 10.03 -12.56 7.81
CA THR A 100 8.73 -11.93 8.06
C THR A 100 8.87 -10.43 7.96
N GLY A 101 7.90 -9.78 7.30
CA GLY A 101 7.84 -8.34 7.19
C GLY A 101 6.48 -7.75 7.53
N VAL A 102 6.48 -6.46 7.85
CA VAL A 102 5.27 -5.66 8.06
C VAL A 102 5.56 -4.20 7.73
N GLU A 103 4.57 -3.50 7.16
CA GLU A 103 4.61 -2.03 7.04
C GLU A 103 3.72 -1.44 8.13
N VAL A 104 4.29 -0.72 9.08
CA VAL A 104 3.59 -0.22 10.26
C VAL A 104 3.29 1.27 10.09
N ASP A 105 2.03 1.65 10.29
CA ASP A 105 1.64 3.05 10.40
C ASP A 105 1.99 3.58 11.78
N CYS A 106 2.75 4.67 11.84
CA CYS A 106 3.26 5.25 13.08
C CYS A 106 2.96 6.75 13.16
N TYR A 107 3.03 7.30 14.36
CA TYR A 107 3.03 8.74 14.59
C TYR A 107 4.46 9.27 14.77
N ALA A 108 4.86 10.25 13.96
CA ALA A 108 6.10 10.99 14.15
C ALA A 108 5.82 12.29 14.90
N SER A 109 6.06 12.28 16.22
CA SER A 109 5.76 13.40 17.12
C SER A 109 6.51 14.69 16.77
N GLY A 110 7.76 14.59 16.29
CA GLY A 110 8.58 15.76 15.94
C GLY A 110 8.01 16.61 14.78
N PHE A 111 7.13 16.02 13.96
CA PHE A 111 6.56 16.70 12.78
C PHE A 111 5.02 16.66 12.76
N ASN A 112 4.41 16.12 13.81
CA ASN A 112 2.96 15.94 13.94
C ASN A 112 2.32 15.31 12.69
N GLN A 113 2.92 14.21 12.19
CA GLN A 113 2.47 13.54 10.97
C GLN A 113 2.43 12.02 11.14
N LYS A 114 1.56 11.38 10.36
CA LYS A 114 1.60 9.93 10.16
C LYS A 114 2.81 9.59 9.29
N VAL A 115 3.59 8.60 9.69
CA VAL A 115 4.68 8.01 8.90
C VAL A 115 4.50 6.51 8.79
N GLN A 116 5.34 5.86 7.99
CA GLN A 116 5.36 4.42 7.87
C GLN A 116 6.78 3.91 8.09
N LEU A 117 6.90 2.69 8.61
CA LEU A 117 8.16 1.98 8.79
C LEU A 117 7.99 0.55 8.28
N LEU A 118 9.00 0.00 7.63
CA LEU A 118 9.08 -1.42 7.35
C LEU A 118 9.86 -2.09 8.47
N LEU A 119 9.31 -3.15 9.04
CA LEU A 119 9.98 -3.97 10.03
C LEU A 119 10.23 -5.36 9.44
N HIS A 120 11.46 -5.84 9.53
CA HIS A 120 11.88 -7.12 8.97
C HIS A 120 12.59 -7.98 10.00
N PHE A 121 12.25 -9.26 10.01
CA PHE A 121 12.71 -10.22 11.00
C PHE A 121 13.00 -11.57 10.35
N GLU A 122 13.90 -12.34 10.95
CA GLU A 122 13.85 -13.80 10.80
C GLU A 122 12.57 -14.34 11.44
N ASN A 123 11.95 -15.35 10.83
CA ASN A 123 10.65 -15.87 11.26
C ASN A 123 10.60 -16.26 12.75
N GLU A 124 11.68 -16.84 13.27
CA GLU A 124 11.76 -17.31 14.65
C GLU A 124 11.61 -16.16 15.66
N LYS A 125 12.11 -14.96 15.33
CA LYS A 125 12.13 -13.80 16.22
C LYS A 125 10.75 -13.21 16.50
N VAL A 126 9.74 -13.52 15.67
CA VAL A 126 8.38 -12.95 15.78
C VAL A 126 7.32 -13.96 16.21
N LYS A 127 7.69 -15.21 16.49
CA LYS A 127 6.74 -16.24 16.96
C LYS A 127 6.03 -15.82 18.24
N GLU A 128 6.78 -15.33 19.22
CA GLU A 128 6.28 -14.92 20.54
C GLU A 128 6.29 -13.39 20.75
N ALA A 129 6.30 -12.61 19.66
CA ALA A 129 6.29 -11.15 19.70
C ALA A 129 4.90 -10.58 20.07
N HIS A 130 4.42 -10.87 21.28
CA HIS A 130 3.06 -10.52 21.73
C HIS A 130 2.83 -9.01 21.76
N VAL A 131 3.82 -8.22 22.19
CA VAL A 131 3.73 -6.76 22.26
C VAL A 131 3.61 -6.18 20.86
N LEU A 132 4.55 -6.49 19.95
CA LEU A 132 4.44 -6.11 18.54
C LEU A 132 3.09 -6.51 17.92
N LYS A 133 2.68 -7.78 18.06
CA LYS A 133 1.38 -8.26 17.52
C LYS A 133 0.20 -7.45 18.05
N SER A 134 0.21 -7.08 19.32
CA SER A 134 -0.80 -6.21 19.92
C SER A 134 -0.77 -4.79 19.35
N MET A 135 0.43 -4.22 19.18
CA MET A 135 0.59 -2.89 18.56
C MET A 135 0.03 -2.87 17.14
N LEU A 136 0.38 -3.88 16.35
CA LEU A 136 -0.10 -4.05 14.97
C LEU A 136 -1.62 -4.22 14.92
N ALA A 137 -2.19 -5.06 15.78
CA ALA A 137 -3.64 -5.26 15.84
C ALA A 137 -4.41 -3.99 16.23
N HIS A 138 -3.87 -3.19 17.17
CA HIS A 138 -4.43 -1.90 17.54
C HIS A 138 -4.44 -0.94 16.34
N THR A 139 -3.28 -0.77 15.69
CA THR A 139 -3.14 0.11 14.52
C THR A 139 -4.00 -0.35 13.36
N PHE A 140 -4.07 -1.66 13.10
CA PHE A 140 -4.94 -2.25 12.08
C PHE A 140 -6.40 -1.91 12.34
N LYS A 141 -6.89 -2.16 13.56
CA LYS A 141 -8.28 -1.85 13.96
C LYS A 141 -8.59 -0.37 13.80
N TYR A 142 -7.67 0.50 14.23
CA TYR A 142 -7.84 1.94 14.07
C TYR A 142 -7.88 2.33 12.60
N ARG A 143 -6.95 1.84 11.77
CA ARG A 143 -6.97 2.11 10.33
C ARG A 143 -8.25 1.62 9.64
N SER A 144 -8.78 0.46 10.03
CA SER A 144 -10.06 -0.04 9.53
C SER A 144 -11.24 0.85 9.94
N SER A 145 -11.18 1.52 11.10
CA SER A 145 -12.23 2.46 11.53
C SER A 145 -12.40 3.64 10.56
N GLN A 146 -11.35 4.00 9.81
CA GLN A 146 -11.40 5.07 8.81
C GLN A 146 -12.43 4.81 7.70
N LEU A 147 -12.66 3.55 7.31
CA LEU A 147 -13.70 3.23 6.32
C LEU A 147 -15.08 3.55 6.87
N PHE A 148 -15.35 3.23 8.14
CA PHE A 148 -16.64 3.52 8.76
C PHE A 148 -16.84 5.01 8.96
N GLU A 149 -15.82 5.75 9.39
CA GLU A 149 -15.91 7.22 9.48
C GLU A 149 -16.14 7.85 8.09
N TYR A 150 -15.54 7.27 7.07
CA TYR A 150 -15.74 7.68 5.68
C TYR A 150 -17.16 7.41 5.19
N MET A 151 -17.72 6.23 5.45
CA MET A 151 -19.12 5.91 5.13
C MET A 151 -20.09 6.77 5.94
N ASP A 152 -19.89 6.89 7.25
CA ASP A 152 -20.73 7.71 8.13
C ASP A 152 -20.70 9.18 7.73
N SER A 153 -19.56 9.72 7.26
CA SER A 153 -19.49 11.10 6.74
C SER A 153 -20.39 11.34 5.53
N ILE A 154 -20.80 10.27 4.83
CA ILE A 154 -21.71 10.29 3.69
C ILE A 154 -23.15 9.96 4.13
N THR A 155 -23.34 8.91 4.93
CA THR A 155 -24.67 8.38 5.30
C THR A 155 -25.32 9.14 6.46
N LYS A 156 -24.51 9.67 7.37
CA LYS A 156 -24.89 10.54 8.50
C LYS A 156 -24.17 11.88 8.33
N PRO A 157 -24.56 12.67 7.32
CA PRO A 157 -23.69 13.69 6.75
C PRO A 157 -23.31 14.73 7.79
N ILE A 158 -22.00 14.88 8.01
CA ILE A 158 -21.44 16.07 8.64
C ILE A 158 -21.52 17.16 7.58
N THR A 159 -22.52 18.04 7.69
CA THR A 159 -22.88 19.04 6.68
C THR A 159 -21.67 19.77 6.10
N GLU A 160 -20.76 20.21 6.97
CA GLU A 160 -19.54 20.92 6.56
C GLU A 160 -18.64 20.08 5.64
N ARG A 161 -18.46 18.78 5.91
CA ARG A 161 -17.60 17.90 5.09
C ARG A 161 -18.23 17.65 3.72
N VAL A 162 -19.54 17.39 3.69
CA VAL A 162 -20.29 17.13 2.45
C VAL A 162 -20.33 18.37 1.56
N GLU A 163 -20.61 19.54 2.13
CA GLU A 163 -20.64 20.81 1.40
C GLU A 163 -19.27 21.20 0.85
N LYS A 164 -18.21 21.04 1.64
CA LYS A 164 -16.83 21.27 1.20
C LYS A 164 -16.46 20.36 0.03
N ALA A 165 -16.76 19.07 0.13
CA ALA A 165 -16.47 18.11 -0.93
C ALA A 165 -17.29 18.38 -2.20
N ALA A 166 -18.58 18.70 -2.05
CA ALA A 166 -19.44 19.01 -3.19
C ALA A 166 -18.97 20.28 -3.91
N LYS A 167 -18.66 21.35 -3.17
CA LYS A 167 -18.12 22.59 -3.73
C LYS A 167 -16.79 22.39 -4.46
N ALA A 168 -15.89 21.58 -3.90
CA ALA A 168 -14.58 21.32 -4.50
C ALA A 168 -14.67 20.49 -5.79
N THR A 169 -15.73 19.71 -5.97
CA THR A 169 -15.88 18.76 -7.08
C THR A 169 -16.97 19.12 -8.09
N GLY A 170 -17.81 20.12 -7.78
CA GLY A 170 -18.99 20.46 -8.58
C GLY A 170 -20.06 19.35 -8.53
N ALA A 171 -20.12 18.58 -7.45
CA ALA A 171 -21.19 17.61 -7.24
C ALA A 171 -22.51 18.35 -6.96
N ASP A 172 -23.55 18.02 -7.71
CA ASP A 172 -24.91 18.51 -7.49
C ASP A 172 -25.63 17.66 -6.42
N GLU A 173 -26.78 18.14 -5.95
CA GLU A 173 -27.58 17.46 -4.92
C GLU A 173 -27.96 16.04 -5.34
N ASP A 174 -28.30 15.83 -6.62
CA ASP A 174 -28.66 14.51 -7.16
C ASP A 174 -27.49 13.51 -7.09
N LEU A 175 -26.26 13.94 -7.42
CA LEU A 175 -25.07 13.09 -7.31
C LEU A 175 -24.77 12.76 -5.84
N VAL A 176 -24.85 13.76 -4.95
CA VAL A 176 -24.64 13.56 -3.51
C VAL A 176 -25.65 12.57 -2.96
N GLU A 177 -26.92 12.70 -3.33
CA GLU A 177 -28.00 11.80 -2.92
C GLU A 177 -27.79 10.38 -3.44
N MET A 178 -27.45 10.24 -4.73
CA MET A 178 -27.14 8.94 -5.33
C MET A 178 -25.99 8.23 -4.60
N VAL A 179 -24.92 8.96 -4.29
CA VAL A 179 -23.79 8.42 -3.53
C VAL A 179 -24.22 8.02 -2.12
N ARG A 180 -25.03 8.85 -1.44
CA ARG A 180 -25.56 8.54 -0.11
C ARG A 180 -26.36 7.25 -0.10
N ILE A 181 -27.24 7.06 -1.07
CA ILE A 181 -28.05 5.84 -1.18
C ILE A 181 -27.15 4.60 -1.33
N TYR A 182 -26.23 4.61 -2.29
CA TYR A 182 -25.35 3.45 -2.52
C TYR A 182 -24.42 3.15 -1.34
N VAL A 183 -23.85 4.20 -0.71
CA VAL A 183 -23.00 4.00 0.46
C VAL A 183 -23.81 3.48 1.65
N THR A 184 -25.06 3.89 1.81
CA THR A 184 -25.98 3.30 2.80
C THR A 184 -26.19 1.82 2.55
N LYS A 185 -26.46 1.41 1.29
CA LYS A 185 -26.59 -0.02 0.93
C LYS A 185 -25.32 -0.81 1.28
N ILE A 186 -24.14 -0.28 0.92
CA ILE A 186 -22.86 -0.94 1.21
C ILE A 186 -22.65 -1.08 2.72
N GLN A 187 -22.94 -0.03 3.49
CA GLN A 187 -22.85 -0.06 4.95
C GLN A 187 -23.79 -1.12 5.54
N THR A 188 -25.04 -1.19 5.08
CA THR A 188 -25.99 -2.22 5.51
C THR A 188 -25.53 -3.64 5.15
N MET A 189 -25.04 -3.88 3.93
CA MET A 189 -24.51 -5.21 3.54
C MET A 189 -23.28 -5.60 4.37
N LEU A 190 -22.39 -4.66 4.68
CA LEU A 190 -21.25 -4.90 5.59
C LEU A 190 -21.70 -5.28 7.01
N ASP A 191 -22.73 -4.63 7.53
CA ASP A 191 -23.27 -4.90 8.86
C ASP A 191 -24.00 -6.27 8.91
N GLU A 192 -24.78 -6.60 7.88
CA GLU A 192 -25.48 -7.88 7.75
C GLU A 192 -24.52 -9.07 7.63
N GLU A 193 -23.42 -8.89 6.90
CA GLU A 193 -22.48 -9.96 6.52
C GLU A 193 -21.13 -9.84 7.24
N TRP A 194 -21.08 -9.09 8.35
CA TRP A 194 -19.84 -8.77 9.06
C TRP A 194 -18.93 -9.96 9.34
N SER A 195 -19.53 -11.11 9.68
CA SER A 195 -18.81 -12.34 10.01
C SER A 195 -18.17 -13.06 8.82
N THR A 196 -18.65 -12.80 7.60
CA THR A 196 -18.21 -13.48 6.37
C THR A 196 -17.34 -12.60 5.48
N VAL A 197 -17.40 -11.27 5.65
CA VAL A 197 -16.56 -10.33 4.90
C VAL A 197 -15.07 -10.53 5.25
N PRO A 198 -14.19 -10.77 4.27
CA PRO A 198 -12.76 -10.87 4.53
C PRO A 198 -12.22 -9.57 5.13
N LYS A 199 -11.51 -9.65 6.27
CA LYS A 199 -10.99 -8.45 6.96
C LYS A 199 -10.16 -7.53 6.06
N ASP A 200 -9.45 -8.11 5.09
CA ASP A 200 -8.61 -7.38 4.15
C ASP A 200 -9.38 -6.58 3.09
N SER A 201 -10.66 -6.86 2.86
CA SER A 201 -11.50 -6.07 1.96
C SER A 201 -12.08 -4.82 2.64
N ILE A 202 -12.07 -4.76 3.98
CA ILE A 202 -12.56 -3.65 4.82
C ILE A 202 -11.54 -2.50 4.81
N LYS A 203 -11.43 -1.84 3.65
CA LYS A 203 -10.51 -0.73 3.39
C LYS A 203 -11.23 0.32 2.55
N ASN A 204 -10.73 1.56 2.58
CA ASN A 204 -11.25 2.67 1.76
C ASN A 204 -11.32 2.39 0.24
N LYS A 205 -10.63 1.36 -0.26
CA LYS A 205 -10.73 0.94 -1.67
C LYS A 205 -12.10 0.32 -1.99
N LEU A 206 -12.85 -0.17 -0.99
CA LEU A 206 -14.17 -0.80 -1.15
C LEU A 206 -15.15 0.10 -1.90
N LEU A 207 -15.38 1.33 -1.42
CA LEU A 207 -16.31 2.26 -2.08
C LEU A 207 -15.88 2.55 -3.52
N ARG A 208 -14.60 2.85 -3.73
CA ARG A 208 -14.05 3.09 -5.08
C ARG A 208 -14.34 1.90 -6.00
N ASN A 209 -13.98 0.69 -5.58
CA ASN A 209 -14.14 -0.51 -6.41
C ASN A 209 -15.61 -0.82 -6.68
N TYR A 210 -16.50 -0.61 -5.70
CA TYR A 210 -17.95 -0.78 -5.88
C TYR A 210 -18.52 0.18 -6.92
N PHE A 211 -18.14 1.47 -6.86
CA PHE A 211 -18.57 2.44 -7.87
C PHE A 211 -17.95 2.16 -9.25
N ASP A 212 -16.70 1.71 -9.33
CA ASP A 212 -16.07 1.31 -10.59
C ASP A 212 -16.78 0.11 -11.24
N ALA A 213 -17.24 -0.87 -10.45
CA ALA A 213 -18.03 -2.00 -10.94
C ALA A 213 -19.42 -1.60 -11.50
N MET A 214 -19.86 -0.34 -11.30
CA MET A 214 -21.08 0.19 -11.89
C MET A 214 -20.88 0.92 -13.23
N ARG A 215 -19.64 1.01 -13.74
CA ARG A 215 -19.35 1.62 -15.06
C ARG A 215 -20.18 1.02 -16.21
N PRO A 216 -20.41 -0.31 -16.30
CA PRO A 216 -21.26 -0.86 -17.36
C PRO A 216 -22.69 -0.33 -17.35
N LYS A 217 -23.21 0.02 -16.16
CA LYS A 217 -24.59 0.50 -15.96
C LYS A 217 -24.72 2.01 -16.17
N TYR A 218 -23.79 2.78 -15.62
CA TYR A 218 -23.88 4.25 -15.54
C TYR A 218 -22.91 5.00 -16.46
N GLY A 219 -21.97 4.30 -17.08
CA GLY A 219 -20.94 4.88 -17.93
C GLY A 219 -19.84 5.63 -17.17
N ASP A 220 -18.71 5.84 -17.84
CA ASP A 220 -17.50 6.38 -17.21
C ASP A 220 -17.67 7.80 -16.68
N ASN A 221 -18.42 8.65 -17.39
CA ASN A 221 -18.58 10.05 -17.00
C ASN A 221 -19.23 10.21 -15.62
N LEU A 222 -20.33 9.48 -15.37
CA LEU A 222 -21.03 9.56 -14.09
C LEU A 222 -20.18 8.94 -12.97
N ILE A 223 -19.59 7.76 -13.21
CA ILE A 223 -18.72 7.13 -12.23
C ILE A 223 -17.51 8.02 -11.91
N ASN A 224 -16.88 8.67 -12.90
CA ASN A 224 -15.74 9.56 -12.65
C ASN A 224 -16.13 10.76 -11.77
N ARG A 225 -17.33 11.34 -11.94
CA ARG A 225 -17.83 12.40 -11.04
C ARG A 225 -18.04 11.87 -9.62
N ILE A 226 -18.63 10.69 -9.47
CA ILE A 226 -18.79 10.03 -8.17
C ILE A 226 -17.42 9.78 -7.52
N GLN A 227 -16.47 9.22 -8.26
CA GLN A 227 -15.11 8.95 -7.80
C GLN A 227 -14.42 10.23 -7.31
N ALA A 228 -14.58 11.35 -8.04
CA ALA A 228 -14.04 12.64 -7.62
C ALA A 228 -14.66 13.11 -6.29
N TYR A 229 -15.99 13.06 -6.17
CA TYR A 229 -16.71 13.43 -4.95
C TYR A 229 -16.29 12.59 -3.75
N ILE A 230 -16.37 11.26 -3.85
CA ILE A 230 -16.03 10.37 -2.73
C ILE A 230 -14.53 10.49 -2.37
N LYS A 231 -13.64 10.74 -3.34
CA LYS A 231 -12.21 10.99 -3.08
C LYS A 231 -11.99 12.25 -2.24
N GLU A 232 -12.75 13.32 -2.49
CA GLU A 232 -12.63 14.54 -1.70
C GLU A 232 -13.21 14.35 -0.28
N VAL A 233 -14.34 13.65 -0.13
CA VAL A 233 -14.86 13.29 1.21
C VAL A 233 -13.82 12.48 1.99
N LYS A 234 -13.18 11.48 1.36
CA LYS A 234 -12.11 10.69 1.98
C LYS A 234 -10.92 11.55 2.43
N LYS A 235 -10.55 12.56 1.65
CA LYS A 235 -9.45 13.47 1.98
C LYS A 235 -9.78 14.30 3.23
N LEU A 236 -11.02 14.77 3.36
CA LEU A 236 -11.49 15.49 4.56
C LEU A 236 -11.50 14.57 5.78
N VAL A 237 -12.02 13.35 5.67
CA VAL A 237 -11.99 12.35 6.74
C VAL A 237 -10.55 12.06 7.18
N LYS A 238 -9.61 11.92 6.23
CA LYS A 238 -8.19 11.71 6.54
C LYS A 238 -7.54 12.89 7.25
N ALA A 239 -7.95 14.12 6.95
CA ALA A 239 -7.39 15.31 7.58
C ALA A 239 -7.76 15.40 9.07
N ASP A 240 -8.94 14.92 9.44
CA ASP A 240 -9.45 14.91 10.81
C ASP A 240 -9.10 13.63 11.59
N PHE A 241 -8.47 12.65 10.91
CA PHE A 241 -8.14 11.36 11.49
C PHE A 241 -7.04 11.50 12.55
N SER A 242 -7.42 11.32 13.83
CA SER A 242 -6.55 11.57 14.98
C SER A 242 -5.26 10.75 14.95
N LEU A 243 -4.12 11.44 14.92
CA LEU A 243 -2.81 10.78 14.97
C LEU A 243 -2.50 10.15 16.33
N LYS A 244 -3.27 10.48 17.39
CA LYS A 244 -3.00 10.08 18.78
C LYS A 244 -3.15 8.57 19.03
N PHE A 245 -3.80 7.85 18.14
CA PHE A 245 -4.03 6.41 18.27
C PHE A 245 -2.96 5.57 17.59
N PHE A 246 -2.06 6.18 16.82
CA PHE A 246 -0.88 5.48 16.32
C PHE A 246 0.21 5.49 17.39
N TYR A 247 0.91 4.36 17.54
CA TYR A 247 2.13 4.31 18.33
C TYR A 247 3.19 5.25 17.74
N ARG A 248 4.05 5.81 18.60
CA ARG A 248 5.15 6.65 18.13
C ARG A 248 6.13 5.80 17.32
N ALA A 249 6.70 6.38 16.26
CA ALA A 249 7.74 5.72 15.47
C ALA A 249 8.89 5.19 16.36
N THR A 250 9.27 5.92 17.41
CA THR A 250 10.29 5.48 18.38
C THR A 250 9.88 4.25 19.18
N GLU A 251 8.61 4.12 19.57
CA GLU A 251 8.11 2.95 20.33
C GLU A 251 8.09 1.71 19.43
N VAL A 252 7.71 1.90 18.16
CA VAL A 252 7.73 0.83 17.15
C VAL A 252 9.17 0.37 16.85
N ILE A 253 10.10 1.32 16.73
CA ILE A 253 11.53 1.00 16.54
C ILE A 253 12.09 0.25 17.75
N GLU A 254 11.83 0.72 18.97
CA GLU A 254 12.29 0.08 20.20
C GLU A 254 11.80 -1.37 20.30
N GLU A 255 10.52 -1.62 20.01
CA GLU A 255 9.96 -2.97 19.98
C GLU A 255 10.59 -3.82 18.87
N ALA A 256 10.79 -3.28 17.68
CA ALA A 256 11.46 -4.02 16.60
C ALA A 256 12.90 -4.41 17.00
N ARG A 257 13.63 -3.50 17.66
CA ARG A 257 15.00 -3.73 18.13
C ARG A 257 15.05 -4.76 19.26
N SER A 258 14.10 -4.74 20.19
CA SER A 258 14.03 -5.73 21.29
C SER A 258 13.92 -7.17 20.78
N LEU A 259 13.31 -7.34 19.61
CA LEU A 259 13.14 -8.61 18.91
C LEU A 259 14.29 -8.92 17.93
N GLY A 260 15.31 -8.06 17.83
CA GLY A 260 16.42 -8.22 16.88
C GLY A 260 16.02 -8.02 15.42
N GLY A 261 14.98 -7.22 15.17
CA GLY A 261 14.51 -6.84 13.85
C GLY A 261 15.27 -5.66 13.24
N CYS A 262 15.18 -5.58 11.91
CA CYS A 262 15.66 -4.44 11.14
C CYS A 262 14.51 -3.49 10.80
N VAL A 263 14.83 -2.20 10.69
CA VAL A 263 13.87 -1.12 10.39
C VAL A 263 14.29 -0.39 9.12
N VAL A 264 13.35 -0.16 8.20
CA VAL A 264 13.57 0.64 6.99
C VAL A 264 12.53 1.75 6.90
N ILE A 265 12.94 2.92 6.42
CA ILE A 265 12.02 4.00 6.07
C ILE A 265 11.58 3.80 4.61
N PRO A 266 10.31 3.43 4.34
CA PRO A 266 9.81 3.34 2.97
C PRO A 266 9.49 4.72 2.40
N HIS A 267 9.51 4.84 1.06
CA HIS A 267 9.03 5.98 0.26
C HIS A 267 9.00 7.35 0.98
N PRO A 268 10.15 7.84 1.49
CA PRO A 268 10.20 8.99 2.38
C PRO A 268 9.69 10.28 1.73
N GLU A 269 9.51 10.35 0.40
CA GLU A 269 8.81 11.43 -0.29
C GLU A 269 7.43 11.74 0.29
N GLU A 270 6.70 10.74 0.80
CA GLU A 270 5.35 10.92 1.30
C GLU A 270 5.32 11.60 2.68
N PHE A 271 6.46 11.60 3.39
CA PHE A 271 6.59 12.14 4.74
C PHE A 271 8.03 12.60 5.05
N TRP A 272 8.61 13.36 4.11
CA TRP A 272 10.03 13.74 4.05
C TRP A 272 10.67 14.27 5.34
N PRO A 273 9.96 14.96 6.28
CA PRO A 273 10.59 15.39 7.52
C PRO A 273 11.16 14.23 8.36
N ILE A 274 10.69 12.99 8.13
CA ILE A 274 11.24 11.80 8.78
C ILE A 274 12.76 11.65 8.61
N LEU A 275 13.32 12.12 7.48
CA LEU A 275 14.75 12.05 7.20
C LEU A 275 15.58 12.93 8.14
N LEU A 276 14.95 13.93 8.77
CA LEU A 276 15.57 14.81 9.76
C LEU A 276 15.46 14.23 11.19
N ALA A 277 14.64 13.20 11.40
CA ALA A 277 14.35 12.66 12.73
C ALA A 277 15.54 11.90 13.36
N LYS A 278 16.53 11.52 12.55
CA LYS A 278 17.68 10.68 12.96
C LYS A 278 17.24 9.41 13.70
N TYR A 279 16.19 8.76 13.19
CA TYR A 279 15.73 7.49 13.75
C TYR A 279 16.79 6.39 13.60
N ASP A 280 16.81 5.48 14.58
CA ASP A 280 17.66 4.29 14.57
C ASP A 280 17.13 3.25 13.58
N VAL A 281 17.43 3.45 12.29
CA VAL A 281 17.00 2.60 11.18
C VAL A 281 18.20 1.98 10.47
N ASP A 282 17.97 0.85 9.80
CA ASP A 282 19.00 0.12 9.06
C ASP A 282 19.15 0.62 7.62
N GLY A 283 18.10 1.21 7.06
CA GLY A 283 18.15 1.76 5.73
C GLY A 283 16.95 2.60 5.36
N ILE A 284 17.02 3.15 4.14
CA ILE A 284 16.04 4.09 3.60
C ILE A 284 15.77 3.68 2.16
N GLU A 285 14.50 3.65 1.78
CA GLU A 285 14.11 3.55 0.38
C GLU A 285 14.35 4.88 -0.32
N VAL A 286 15.16 4.86 -1.37
CA VAL A 286 15.54 6.08 -2.10
C VAL A 286 14.90 6.15 -3.47
N TRP A 287 14.30 5.06 -3.96
CA TRP A 287 13.74 5.03 -5.30
C TRP A 287 12.36 5.67 -5.35
N ASN A 288 12.26 6.75 -6.14
CA ASN A 288 10.99 7.31 -6.55
C ASN A 288 10.76 7.04 -8.05
N PRO A 289 9.79 6.19 -8.43
CA PRO A 289 9.54 5.84 -9.84
C PRO A 289 9.02 7.01 -10.69
N GLN A 290 8.55 8.09 -10.06
CA GLN A 290 8.02 9.28 -10.73
C GLN A 290 9.08 10.39 -10.88
N SER A 291 10.24 10.27 -10.21
CA SER A 291 11.24 11.33 -10.18
C SER A 291 12.66 10.78 -9.99
N GLN A 292 13.41 10.72 -11.09
CA GLN A 292 14.85 10.44 -11.06
C GLN A 292 15.60 11.48 -10.23
N ARG A 293 15.22 12.77 -10.34
CA ARG A 293 15.80 13.85 -9.52
C ARG A 293 15.61 13.61 -8.03
N TYR A 294 14.46 13.11 -7.62
CA TYR A 294 14.20 12.81 -6.21
C TYR A 294 15.00 11.60 -5.75
N THR A 295 15.10 10.57 -6.59
CA THR A 295 15.95 9.40 -6.33
C THR A 295 17.42 9.81 -6.14
N ASP A 296 17.92 10.65 -7.02
CA ASP A 296 19.28 11.20 -6.95
C ASP A 296 19.52 12.01 -5.68
N PHE A 297 18.54 12.81 -5.27
CA PHE A 297 18.59 13.60 -4.04
C PHE A 297 18.66 12.70 -2.81
N LEU A 298 17.77 11.71 -2.70
CA LEU A 298 17.74 10.79 -1.57
C LEU A 298 19.02 9.96 -1.44
N ILE A 299 19.60 9.47 -2.55
CA ILE A 299 20.91 8.81 -2.53
C ILE A 299 21.98 9.73 -1.92
N SER A 300 21.96 11.01 -2.32
CA SER A 300 22.92 12.00 -1.81
C SER A 300 22.72 12.26 -0.32
N VAL A 301 21.46 12.35 0.13
CA VAL A 301 21.10 12.50 1.55
C VAL A 301 21.61 11.31 2.38
N VAL A 302 21.39 10.07 1.93
CA VAL A 302 21.86 8.87 2.66
C VAL A 302 23.38 8.84 2.73
N ASN A 303 24.08 9.15 1.63
CA ASN A 303 25.54 9.19 1.61
C ASN A 303 26.10 10.27 2.57
N GLU A 304 25.49 11.45 2.63
CA GLU A 304 25.87 12.51 3.57
C GLU A 304 25.60 12.11 5.03
N GLN A 305 24.48 11.42 5.30
CA GLN A 305 24.20 10.86 6.62
C GLN A 305 25.24 9.81 7.02
N ASN A 306 25.68 8.95 6.10
CA ASN A 306 26.75 7.98 6.37
C ASN A 306 28.10 8.66 6.61
N ALA A 307 28.45 9.68 5.81
CA ALA A 307 29.70 10.43 6.00
C ALA A 307 29.78 11.19 7.33
N SER A 308 28.63 11.59 7.89
CA SER A 308 28.53 12.31 9.16
C SER A 308 28.31 11.41 10.38
N ARG A 309 28.19 10.09 10.20
CA ARG A 309 28.07 9.12 11.30
C ARG A 309 29.37 8.99 12.08
N SER A 310 29.26 8.65 13.36
CA SER A 310 30.43 8.36 14.19
C SER A 310 31.15 7.10 13.72
N ALA A 311 32.48 7.09 13.88
CA ALA A 311 33.29 5.93 13.56
C ALA A 311 32.78 4.68 14.31
N GLY A 312 32.59 3.57 13.58
CA GLY A 312 32.07 2.31 14.11
C GLY A 312 30.54 2.19 14.12
N SER A 313 29.79 3.23 13.75
CA SER A 313 28.35 3.11 13.52
C SER A 313 28.05 2.32 12.25
N LYS A 314 26.97 1.52 12.27
CA LYS A 314 26.45 0.87 11.05
C LYS A 314 25.99 1.95 10.06
N GLU A 315 26.41 1.80 8.81
CA GLU A 315 25.94 2.64 7.71
C GLU A 315 24.48 2.35 7.38
N LEU A 316 23.75 3.36 6.94
CA LEU A 316 22.43 3.19 6.36
C LEU A 316 22.54 2.52 5.00
N LEU A 317 21.73 1.49 4.81
CA LEU A 317 21.57 0.83 3.52
C LEU A 317 20.61 1.62 2.65
N ILE A 318 20.91 1.62 1.35
CA ILE A 318 20.04 2.16 0.31
C ILE A 318 19.19 1.02 -0.23
N PHE A 319 17.87 1.20 -0.16
CA PHE A 319 16.88 0.30 -0.76
C PHE A 319 16.18 0.98 -1.94
N MET A 320 15.74 0.18 -2.91
CA MET A 320 14.95 0.65 -4.05
C MET A 320 13.55 0.05 -3.97
N GLY A 321 12.78 0.37 -2.92
CA GLY A 321 11.47 -0.24 -2.66
C GLY A 321 10.56 -0.32 -3.89
N ASP A 322 10.07 -1.52 -4.19
CA ASP A 322 9.23 -1.77 -5.35
C ASP A 322 7.77 -1.41 -5.13
N ASP A 323 7.32 -1.38 -3.86
CA ASP A 323 5.95 -1.06 -3.43
C ASP A 323 4.90 -1.68 -4.38
N CYS A 324 5.15 -2.95 -4.69
CA CYS A 324 4.39 -3.71 -5.67
C CYS A 324 3.14 -4.27 -5.01
N HIS A 325 1.97 -3.85 -5.47
CA HIS A 325 0.68 -4.37 -5.02
C HIS A 325 0.18 -5.48 -5.95
N MET A 326 0.13 -6.71 -5.44
CA MET A 326 -0.23 -7.87 -6.28
C MET A 326 -1.70 -7.88 -6.71
N SER A 327 -2.61 -7.25 -5.96
CA SER A 327 -4.03 -7.16 -6.37
C SER A 327 -4.22 -6.42 -7.69
N GLU A 328 -3.33 -5.48 -8.04
CA GLU A 328 -3.47 -4.75 -9.31
C GLU A 328 -3.37 -5.70 -10.52
N LYS A 329 -2.59 -6.78 -10.40
CA LYS A 329 -2.40 -7.79 -11.45
C LYS A 329 -3.57 -8.78 -11.53
N THR A 330 -4.59 -8.63 -10.69
CA THR A 330 -5.84 -9.44 -10.73
C THR A 330 -6.97 -8.71 -11.44
N LYS A 331 -6.80 -7.44 -11.81
CA LYS A 331 -7.83 -6.67 -12.51
C LYS A 331 -7.79 -6.90 -14.03
N PRO A 332 -8.91 -6.69 -14.75
CA PRO A 332 -8.90 -6.58 -16.20
C PRO A 332 -7.89 -5.51 -16.67
N LEU A 333 -7.13 -5.80 -17.72
CA LEU A 333 -5.99 -4.99 -18.19
C LEU A 333 -6.37 -3.53 -18.49
N ASP A 334 -7.57 -3.30 -19.01
CA ASP A 334 -8.12 -1.98 -19.34
C ASP A 334 -8.53 -1.15 -18.11
N THR A 335 -8.67 -1.80 -16.95
CA THR A 335 -9.02 -1.15 -15.67
C THR A 335 -7.83 -0.98 -14.73
N GLN A 336 -6.65 -1.47 -15.12
CA GLN A 336 -5.44 -1.37 -14.31
C GLN A 336 -4.88 0.06 -14.29
N ASP A 337 -4.38 0.45 -13.13
CA ASP A 337 -3.46 1.59 -13.00
C ASP A 337 -2.12 1.18 -13.60
N THR A 338 -1.77 1.75 -14.76
CA THR A 338 -0.59 1.36 -15.55
C THR A 338 0.72 1.50 -14.76
N ALA A 339 0.84 2.52 -13.91
CA ALA A 339 2.03 2.74 -13.10
C ALA A 339 2.16 1.67 -12.00
N LYS A 340 1.05 1.28 -11.36
CA LYS A 340 1.03 0.21 -10.36
C LYS A 340 1.17 -1.18 -10.96
N ALA A 341 0.58 -1.39 -12.12
CA ALA A 341 0.68 -2.65 -12.86
C ALA A 341 2.12 -2.94 -13.28
N ALA A 342 2.89 -1.91 -13.67
CA ALA A 342 4.28 -2.02 -14.10
C ALA A 342 5.29 -2.30 -12.98
N ARG A 343 4.94 -2.08 -11.71
CA ARG A 343 5.78 -2.45 -10.56
C ARG A 343 5.80 -3.97 -10.42
N GLU A 344 6.99 -4.53 -10.25
CA GLU A 344 7.22 -5.98 -10.16
C GLU A 344 8.16 -6.28 -9.00
N ILE A 345 7.92 -7.41 -8.33
CA ILE A 345 8.67 -7.81 -7.13
C ILE A 345 10.14 -7.97 -7.48
N GLY A 346 10.97 -7.08 -6.94
CA GLY A 346 12.43 -7.09 -7.09
C GLY A 346 13.02 -6.66 -8.44
N LEU A 347 12.22 -6.14 -9.38
CA LEU A 347 12.74 -5.62 -10.66
C LEU A 347 13.57 -4.33 -10.46
N GLN A 348 12.99 -3.36 -9.74
CA GLN A 348 13.65 -2.12 -9.30
C GLN A 348 14.61 -1.51 -10.34
N PRO A 349 14.10 -0.97 -11.47
CA PRO A 349 14.92 -0.53 -12.62
C PRO A 349 16.00 0.51 -12.27
N ALA A 350 15.88 1.21 -11.15
CA ALA A 350 16.87 2.16 -10.66
C ALA A 350 18.28 1.57 -10.49
N TRP A 351 18.39 0.27 -10.18
CA TRP A 351 19.70 -0.40 -10.08
C TRP A 351 20.45 -0.46 -11.42
N ASP A 352 19.72 -0.46 -12.54
CA ASP A 352 20.27 -0.62 -13.89
C ASP A 352 20.38 0.71 -14.65
N ASP A 353 19.81 1.80 -14.11
CA ASP A 353 19.98 3.15 -14.65
C ASP A 353 21.45 3.60 -14.52
N LEU A 354 22.06 4.03 -15.62
CA LEU A 354 23.48 4.36 -15.68
C LEU A 354 23.89 5.49 -14.72
N ASN A 355 23.03 6.49 -14.54
CA ASN A 355 23.33 7.65 -13.69
C ASN A 355 23.25 7.28 -12.21
N ILE A 356 22.20 6.55 -11.83
CA ILE A 356 22.02 6.03 -10.47
C ILE A 356 23.13 5.03 -10.14
N ARG A 357 23.35 4.04 -11.02
CA ARG A 357 24.35 2.99 -10.83
C ARG A 357 25.76 3.55 -10.63
N LYS A 358 26.15 4.60 -11.36
CA LYS A 358 27.46 5.25 -11.17
C LYS A 358 27.62 5.80 -9.75
N LYS A 359 26.57 6.41 -9.17
CA LYS A 359 26.61 6.94 -7.79
C LYS A 359 26.69 5.82 -6.76
N LEU A 360 25.92 4.74 -6.96
CA LEU A 360 25.95 3.58 -6.07
C LEU A 360 27.33 2.91 -6.08
N ILE A 361 27.94 2.74 -7.26
CA ILE A 361 29.30 2.19 -7.40
C ILE A 361 30.34 3.04 -6.65
N VAL A 362 30.26 4.37 -6.77
CA VAL A 362 31.17 5.27 -6.04
C VAL A 362 31.01 5.14 -4.52
N ALA A 363 29.80 4.83 -4.06
CA ALA A 363 29.49 4.57 -2.65
C ALA A 363 29.77 3.11 -2.21
N GLY A 364 30.26 2.24 -3.11
CA GLY A 364 30.47 0.81 -2.80
C GLY A 364 29.17 0.01 -2.63
N ILE A 365 28.05 0.53 -3.12
CA ILE A 365 26.72 -0.07 -2.95
C ILE A 365 26.34 -0.82 -4.22
N ASP A 366 25.99 -2.10 -4.08
CA ASP A 366 25.36 -2.89 -5.11
C ASP A 366 24.29 -3.80 -4.51
N ARG A 367 23.46 -4.40 -5.37
CA ARG A 367 22.33 -5.21 -4.93
C ARG A 367 22.77 -6.43 -4.09
N HIS A 368 23.87 -7.08 -4.45
CA HIS A 368 24.37 -8.24 -3.73
C HIS A 368 24.92 -7.85 -2.35
N SER A 369 25.71 -6.79 -2.27
CA SER A 369 26.25 -6.32 -0.98
C SER A 369 25.15 -5.90 -0.01
N VAL A 370 24.09 -5.23 -0.51
CA VAL A 370 22.91 -4.88 0.31
C VAL A 370 22.18 -6.13 0.81
N ILE A 371 22.00 -7.16 -0.03
CA ILE A 371 21.37 -8.43 0.38
C ILE A 371 22.16 -9.07 1.52
N GLN A 372 23.47 -9.23 1.35
CA GLN A 372 24.32 -9.91 2.33
C GLN A 372 24.37 -9.17 3.67
N GLU A 373 24.60 -7.86 3.62
CA GLU A 373 24.65 -7.02 4.82
C GLU A 373 23.31 -7.00 5.55
N TYR A 374 22.18 -6.90 4.83
CA TYR A 374 20.88 -6.86 5.48
C TYR A 374 20.49 -8.21 6.10
N LYS A 375 20.83 -9.33 5.44
CA LYS A 375 20.69 -10.68 6.03
C LYS A 375 21.50 -10.81 7.32
N ALA A 376 22.75 -10.34 7.32
CA ALA A 376 23.61 -10.36 8.50
C ALA A 376 23.01 -9.55 9.66
N ARG A 377 22.49 -8.34 9.38
CA ARG A 377 21.82 -7.52 10.40
C ARG A 377 20.58 -8.18 11.00
N MET A 378 19.78 -8.87 10.18
CA MET A 378 18.62 -9.61 10.66
C MET A 378 19.00 -10.87 11.43
N ALA A 379 20.15 -11.49 11.18
CA ALA A 379 20.63 -12.62 11.96
C ALA A 379 21.07 -12.19 13.38
N GLY A 380 21.72 -11.02 13.49
CA GLY A 380 22.13 -10.42 14.78
C GLY A 380 23.62 -10.17 14.83
#